data_AF-A0AAF1K3F6-F1
#
_entry.id   AF-A0AAF1K3F6-F1
#
_cell.length_a   1.000
_cell.length_b   1.000
_cell.length_c   1.000
_cell.angle_alpha   90.00
_cell.angle_beta   90.00
_cell.angle_gamma   90.00
#
_symmetry.space_group_name_H-M   'P 1'
#
loop_
_entity.id
_entity.type
_entity.pdbx_description
1 polymer ?
#
loop_
_entity_poly.entity_id
_entity_poly.type
_entity_poly.pdbx_seq_one_letter_code
_entity_poly.pdbx_strand_id
1 'polypeptide(L)'
;MTSTPTPSPEAHPAVLRQGLHVFTDGCVEPGTGDGGWAYVVYRDGLEIASGCGGVVKTANNAMEIMAVLEAVNWIGSNAAEEPVVIWSDSLYAIRGCNAFRQIWKGNGWKKIDANPNLRRRKIAHAEIWKALDLKLSQNAFISIEWCKGHFGIDGNERADGLADQGRRTIQRPGGRT
;
A
#
# COMPACT_ATOMS: atom_id res chain seq x y z
N MET A 1 34.12 27.31 -5.50
CA MET A 1 33.68 26.23 -6.42
C MET A 1 32.47 25.58 -5.76
N THR A 2 31.29 25.93 -6.26
CA THR A 2 29.99 25.61 -5.68
C THR A 2 29.65 24.15 -5.95
N SER A 3 29.63 23.34 -4.90
CA SER A 3 29.05 21.99 -4.93
C SER A 3 27.55 22.11 -5.15
N THR A 4 27.08 21.69 -6.31
CA THR A 4 25.66 21.49 -6.60
C THR A 4 25.04 20.53 -5.59
N PRO A 5 23.89 20.85 -4.97
CA PRO A 5 23.18 19.87 -4.17
C PRO A 5 22.57 18.82 -5.11
N THR A 6 22.86 17.55 -4.84
CA THR A 6 22.13 16.41 -5.39
C THR A 6 20.65 16.56 -5.03
N PRO A 7 19.70 16.61 -5.99
CA PRO A 7 18.31 16.57 -5.62
C PRO A 7 18.02 15.19 -5.01
N SER A 8 17.62 15.16 -3.73
CA SER A 8 16.89 14.01 -3.20
C SER A 8 15.63 13.83 -4.05
N PRO A 9 15.21 12.59 -4.35
CA PRO A 9 13.95 12.35 -5.04
C PRO A 9 12.81 12.55 -4.02
N GLU A 10 12.67 13.75 -3.48
CA GLU A 10 11.40 14.15 -2.91
C GLU A 10 10.46 14.25 -4.11
N ALA A 11 9.45 13.38 -4.13
CA ALA A 11 8.43 13.33 -5.16
C ALA A 11 7.79 14.72 -5.29
N HIS A 12 8.33 15.55 -6.18
CA HIS A 12 7.76 16.84 -6.51
C HIS A 12 6.37 16.57 -7.10
N PRO A 13 5.34 17.38 -6.78
CA PRO A 13 3.99 17.21 -7.34
C PRO A 13 3.96 17.16 -8.88
N ALA A 14 4.99 17.71 -9.53
CA ALA A 14 5.16 17.69 -10.98
C ALA A 14 5.56 16.30 -11.56
N VAL A 15 6.17 15.43 -10.76
CA VAL A 15 6.62 14.08 -11.17
C VAL A 15 5.43 13.12 -11.36
N LEU A 16 4.27 13.44 -10.78
CA LEU A 16 3.05 12.63 -10.85
C LEU A 16 2.21 12.86 -12.13
N ARG A 17 2.70 13.69 -13.05
CA ARG A 17 1.93 14.15 -14.23
C ARG A 17 2.15 13.34 -15.49
N GLN A 18 3.04 12.33 -15.49
CA GLN A 18 3.35 11.58 -16.69
C GLN A 18 3.43 10.08 -16.40
N GLY A 19 2.72 9.28 -17.19
CA GLY A 19 2.67 7.83 -17.02
C GLY A 19 1.60 7.38 -16.03
N LEU A 20 1.72 6.13 -15.55
CA LEU A 20 0.75 5.51 -14.66
C LEU A 20 1.24 5.51 -13.21
N HIS A 21 0.47 6.18 -12.35
CA HIS A 21 0.73 6.27 -10.92
C HIS A 21 -0.46 5.74 -10.14
N VAL A 22 -0.20 4.96 -9.10
CA VAL A 22 -1.24 4.44 -8.21
C VAL A 22 -0.92 4.86 -6.79
N PHE A 23 -1.84 5.51 -6.10
CA PHE A 23 -1.69 5.83 -4.68
C PHE A 23 -2.50 4.85 -3.85
N THR A 24 -1.97 4.47 -2.71
CA THR A 24 -2.58 3.48 -1.81
C THR A 24 -2.53 3.97 -0.38
N ASP A 25 -3.64 3.80 0.33
CA ASP A 25 -3.72 4.09 1.76
C ASP A 25 -4.65 3.09 2.49
N GLY A 26 -4.43 2.94 3.79
CA GLY A 26 -5.27 2.17 4.69
C GLY A 26 -5.43 2.84 6.05
N CYS A 27 -6.65 2.85 6.55
CA CYS A 27 -7.00 3.44 7.83
C CYS A 27 -7.71 2.45 8.75
N VAL A 28 -7.63 2.69 10.06
CA VAL A 28 -8.45 2.00 11.07
C VAL A 28 -8.97 3.01 12.08
N GLU A 29 -10.25 2.90 12.41
CA GLU A 29 -10.89 3.65 13.48
C GLU A 29 -10.59 3.02 14.84
N PRO A 30 -9.81 3.69 15.74
CA PRO A 30 -9.30 3.07 16.96
C PRO A 30 -10.39 2.56 17.91
N GLY A 31 -11.53 3.25 18.00
CA GLY A 31 -12.61 2.86 18.91
C GLY A 31 -13.35 1.60 18.47
N THR A 32 -13.30 1.28 17.18
CA THR A 32 -14.13 0.22 16.60
C THR A 32 -13.34 -0.95 16.06
N GLY A 33 -12.10 -0.69 15.62
CA GLY A 33 -11.30 -1.62 14.84
C GLY A 33 -11.81 -1.81 13.41
N ASP A 34 -12.82 -1.03 12.97
CA ASP A 34 -13.25 -1.03 11.58
C ASP A 34 -12.18 -0.32 10.76
N GLY A 35 -11.71 -0.97 9.70
CA GLY A 35 -10.69 -0.41 8.81
C GLY A 35 -11.16 -0.34 7.38
N GLY A 36 -10.47 0.49 6.61
CA GLY A 36 -10.68 0.61 5.18
C GLY A 36 -9.36 0.68 4.45
N TRP A 37 -9.38 0.23 3.20
CA TRP A 37 -8.26 0.27 2.28
C TRP A 37 -8.72 0.96 1.00
N ALA A 38 -7.81 1.60 0.29
CA ALA A 38 -8.11 2.16 -1.01
C ALA A 38 -6.90 2.25 -1.93
N TYR A 39 -7.16 2.26 -3.23
CA TYR A 39 -6.24 2.72 -4.24
C TYR A 39 -6.90 3.72 -5.18
N VAL A 40 -6.10 4.60 -5.76
CA VAL A 40 -6.51 5.50 -6.83
C VAL A 40 -5.44 5.53 -7.91
N VAL A 41 -5.87 5.43 -9.16
CA VAL A 41 -5.01 5.34 -10.34
C VAL A 41 -5.11 6.64 -11.12
N TYR A 42 -3.94 7.22 -11.39
CA TYR A 42 -3.77 8.38 -12.24
C TYR A 42 -3.00 8.00 -13.50
N ARG A 43 -3.47 8.47 -14.66
CA ARG A 43 -2.70 8.48 -15.91
C ARG A 43 -2.50 9.91 -16.37
N ASP A 44 -1.24 10.29 -16.54
CA ASP A 44 -0.85 11.64 -16.96
C ASP A 44 -1.53 12.74 -16.10
N GLY A 45 -1.62 12.50 -14.79
CA GLY A 45 -2.24 13.41 -13.82
C GLY A 45 -3.77 13.38 -13.74
N LEU A 46 -4.46 12.55 -14.52
CA LEU A 46 -5.92 12.39 -14.47
C LEU A 46 -6.32 11.10 -13.74
N GLU A 47 -7.23 11.19 -12.76
CA GLU A 47 -7.81 10.00 -12.10
C GLU A 47 -8.59 9.18 -13.15
N ILE A 48 -8.20 7.93 -13.36
CA ILE A 48 -8.85 7.02 -14.34
C ILE A 48 -9.54 5.83 -13.69
N ALA A 49 -9.18 5.49 -12.45
CA ALA A 49 -9.81 4.42 -11.69
C ALA A 49 -9.55 4.61 -10.19
N SER A 50 -10.43 4.05 -9.37
CA SER A 50 -10.23 3.94 -7.93
C SER A 50 -11.01 2.75 -7.38
N GLY A 51 -10.56 2.24 -6.24
CA GLY A 51 -11.23 1.15 -5.53
C GLY A 51 -11.03 1.30 -4.02
N CYS A 52 -12.04 0.97 -3.24
CA CYS A 52 -11.96 0.94 -1.79
C CYS A 52 -12.83 -0.17 -1.21
N GLY A 53 -12.54 -0.55 0.03
CA GLY A 53 -13.31 -1.53 0.76
C GLY A 53 -13.12 -1.41 2.26
N GLY A 54 -14.00 -2.06 3.03
CA GLY A 54 -13.99 -2.06 4.48
C GLY A 54 -13.79 -3.47 5.06
N VAL A 55 -13.07 -3.54 6.19
CA VAL A 55 -12.84 -4.78 6.96
C VAL A 55 -13.11 -4.52 8.44
N VAL A 56 -13.99 -5.30 9.05
CA VAL A 56 -14.27 -5.26 10.49
C VAL A 56 -13.09 -5.81 11.30
N LYS A 57 -12.83 -5.23 12.48
CA LYS A 57 -11.86 -5.74 13.47
C LYS A 57 -10.48 -6.05 12.87
N THR A 58 -9.90 -5.06 12.21
CA THR A 58 -8.60 -5.16 11.54
C THR A 58 -7.55 -4.26 12.20
N ALA A 59 -6.34 -4.24 11.65
CA ALA A 59 -5.22 -3.40 12.08
C ALA A 59 -4.76 -2.48 10.94
N ASN A 60 -4.19 -1.31 11.27
CA ASN A 60 -3.79 -0.31 10.26
C ASN A 60 -2.86 -0.91 9.21
N ASN A 61 -1.78 -1.54 9.67
CA ASN A 61 -0.81 -2.22 8.81
C ASN A 61 -1.44 -3.28 7.90
N ALA A 62 -2.56 -3.89 8.29
CA ALA A 62 -3.28 -4.86 7.46
C ALA A 62 -4.02 -4.17 6.31
N MET A 63 -4.59 -2.99 6.57
CA MET A 63 -5.29 -2.20 5.56
C MET A 63 -4.32 -1.54 4.59
N GLU A 64 -3.20 -1.03 5.08
CA GLU A 64 -2.12 -0.47 4.25
C GLU A 64 -1.61 -1.52 3.23
N ILE A 65 -1.35 -2.75 3.67
CA ILE A 65 -0.87 -3.80 2.75
C ILE A 65 -1.99 -4.39 1.88
N MET A 66 -3.25 -4.34 2.33
CA MET A 66 -4.40 -4.72 1.52
C MET A 66 -4.58 -3.73 0.36
N ALA A 67 -4.43 -2.43 0.63
CA ALA A 67 -4.49 -1.38 -0.39
C ALA A 67 -3.47 -1.63 -1.51
N VAL A 68 -2.23 -1.97 -1.16
CA VAL A 68 -1.20 -2.35 -2.14
C VAL A 68 -1.58 -3.61 -2.91
N LEU A 69 -2.12 -4.64 -2.25
CA LEU A 69 -2.52 -5.88 -2.92
C LEU A 69 -3.62 -5.62 -3.96
N GLU A 70 -4.63 -4.83 -3.61
CA GLU A 70 -5.73 -4.49 -4.50
C GLU A 70 -5.29 -3.61 -5.66
N ALA A 71 -4.37 -2.67 -5.42
CA ALA A 71 -3.71 -1.90 -6.49
C ALA A 71 -2.97 -2.82 -7.47
N VAL A 72 -2.17 -3.76 -6.96
CA VAL A 72 -1.42 -4.71 -7.81
C VAL A 72 -2.37 -5.63 -8.60
N ASN A 73 -3.50 -6.04 -8.01
CA ASN A 73 -4.52 -6.82 -8.72
C ASN A 73 -5.15 -6.02 -9.88
N TRP A 74 -5.45 -4.74 -9.64
CA TRP A 74 -5.95 -3.84 -10.68
C TRP A 74 -4.91 -3.67 -11.80
N ILE A 75 -3.65 -3.41 -11.46
CA ILE A 75 -2.56 -3.27 -12.43
C ILE A 75 -2.41 -4.54 -13.26
N GLY A 76 -2.41 -5.72 -12.62
CA GLY A 76 -2.30 -7.00 -13.32
C GLY A 76 -3.44 -7.28 -14.31
N SER A 77 -4.59 -6.61 -14.15
CA SER A 77 -5.75 -6.77 -15.04
C SER A 77 -5.86 -5.69 -16.12
N ASN A 78 -5.21 -4.53 -15.94
CA ASN A 78 -5.42 -3.36 -16.79
C ASN A 78 -4.12 -2.76 -17.39
N ALA A 79 -2.97 -3.03 -16.80
CA ALA A 79 -1.69 -2.37 -17.09
C ALA A 79 -0.48 -3.30 -16.83
N ALA A 80 -0.59 -4.59 -17.15
CA ALA A 80 0.41 -5.60 -16.78
C ALA A 80 1.76 -5.48 -17.52
N GLU A 81 1.78 -4.78 -18.67
CA GLU A 81 2.94 -4.72 -19.59
C GLU A 81 3.52 -3.31 -19.73
N GLU A 82 3.19 -2.38 -18.83
CA GLU A 82 3.71 -1.01 -18.83
C GLU A 82 4.25 -0.60 -17.46
N PRO A 83 5.22 0.35 -17.39
CA PRO A 83 5.73 0.87 -16.13
C PRO A 83 4.64 1.52 -15.26
N VAL A 84 4.57 1.12 -13.99
CA VAL A 84 3.65 1.68 -13.01
C VAL A 84 4.39 1.97 -11.70
N VAL A 85 4.15 3.14 -11.12
CA VAL A 85 4.65 3.48 -9.79
C VAL A 85 3.50 3.45 -8.79
N ILE A 86 3.60 2.58 -7.78
CA ILE A 86 2.72 2.57 -6.62
C ILE A 86 3.33 3.45 -5.53
N TRP A 87 2.56 4.39 -5.02
CA TRP A 87 2.91 5.30 -3.93
C TRP A 87 2.16 4.92 -2.66
N SER A 88 2.88 4.91 -1.54
CA SER A 88 2.30 4.76 -0.20
C SER A 88 3.14 5.53 0.82
N ASP A 89 2.49 6.08 1.84
CA ASP A 89 3.16 6.68 2.99
C ASP A 89 3.52 5.67 4.08
N SER A 90 2.98 4.45 4.00
CA SER A 90 3.31 3.35 4.90
C SER A 90 4.69 2.79 4.63
N LEU A 91 5.67 3.23 5.45
CA LEU A 91 7.00 2.62 5.48
C LEU A 91 6.95 1.10 5.73
N TYR A 92 5.93 0.59 6.41
CA TYR A 92 5.74 -0.85 6.60
C TYR A 92 5.40 -1.55 5.28
N ALA A 93 4.46 -1.02 4.51
CA ALA A 93 4.10 -1.54 3.19
C ALA A 93 5.28 -1.45 2.22
N ILE A 94 5.95 -0.29 2.14
CA ILE A 94 7.10 -0.06 1.27
C ILE A 94 8.25 -1.04 1.58
N ARG A 95 8.71 -1.09 2.83
CA ARG A 95 9.80 -2.01 3.22
C ARG A 95 9.39 -3.47 3.09
N GLY A 96 8.12 -3.77 3.35
CA GLY A 96 7.58 -5.10 3.22
C GLY A 96 7.62 -5.60 1.77
N CYS A 97 7.22 -4.77 0.82
CA CYS A 97 7.23 -5.12 -0.59
C CYS A 97 8.64 -5.14 -1.20
N ASN A 98 9.50 -4.19 -0.82
CA ASN A 98 10.82 -4.03 -1.44
C ASN A 98 11.90 -4.93 -0.80
N ALA A 99 11.75 -5.33 0.47
CA ALA A 99 12.76 -6.11 1.18
C ALA A 99 12.19 -7.32 1.95
N PHE A 100 11.21 -7.11 2.84
CA PHE A 100 10.87 -8.16 3.80
C PHE A 100 10.25 -9.40 3.16
N ARG A 101 9.42 -9.25 2.12
CA ARG A 101 8.81 -10.39 1.42
C ARG A 101 9.86 -11.35 0.86
N GLN A 102 10.97 -10.83 0.31
CA GLN A 102 12.03 -11.64 -0.27
C GLN A 102 12.75 -12.44 0.82
N ILE A 103 13.07 -11.77 1.95
CA ILE A 103 13.68 -12.41 3.12
C ILE A 103 12.75 -13.47 3.70
N TRP A 104 11.46 -13.16 3.88
CA TRP A 104 10.50 -14.10 4.44
C TRP A 104 10.26 -15.30 3.53
N LYS A 105 10.16 -15.09 2.21
CA LYS A 105 10.06 -16.16 1.21
C LYS A 105 11.25 -17.11 1.29
N GLY A 106 12.48 -16.58 1.31
CA GLY A 106 13.70 -17.37 1.47
C GLY A 106 13.74 -18.20 2.76
N ASN A 107 13.04 -17.76 3.80
CA ASN A 107 12.93 -18.44 5.09
C ASN A 107 11.62 -19.23 5.28
N GLY A 108 10.92 -19.56 4.19
CA GLY A 108 9.69 -20.35 4.24
C GLY A 108 8.55 -19.66 4.99
N TRP A 109 8.45 -18.34 4.84
CA TRP A 109 7.44 -17.47 5.46
C TRP A 109 7.45 -17.48 7.00
N LYS A 110 8.66 -17.40 7.58
CA LYS A 110 8.89 -17.32 9.02
C LYS A 110 9.76 -16.10 9.34
N LYS A 111 9.54 -15.46 10.50
CA LYS A 111 10.49 -14.47 11.00
C LYS A 111 11.73 -15.19 11.52
N ILE A 112 12.90 -14.70 11.14
CA ILE A 112 14.15 -15.02 11.83
C ILE A 112 14.16 -14.18 13.10
N ASP A 113 14.15 -14.83 14.27
CA ASP A 113 14.47 -14.17 15.53
C ASP A 113 15.95 -14.47 15.83
N ALA A 114 16.75 -13.43 16.06
CA ALA A 114 18.20 -13.58 16.29
C ALA A 114 18.51 -14.29 17.62
N ASN A 115 17.54 -14.33 18.53
CA ASN A 115 17.62 -15.09 19.77
C ASN A 115 16.85 -16.41 19.63
N PRO A 116 17.53 -17.57 19.65
CA PRO A 116 16.86 -18.88 19.54
C PRO A 116 15.93 -19.19 20.72
N ASN A 117 16.05 -18.47 21.84
CA ASN A 117 15.18 -18.61 23.02
C ASN A 117 13.92 -17.73 22.95
N LEU A 118 13.84 -16.80 22.00
CA LEU A 118 12.62 -16.04 21.74
C LEU A 118 11.64 -16.88 20.93
N ARG A 119 10.37 -16.89 21.35
CA ARG A 119 9.30 -17.63 20.67
C ARG A 119 9.22 -17.14 19.22
N ARG A 120 9.43 -18.05 18.25
CA ARG A 120 9.31 -17.74 16.81
C ARG A 120 8.04 -16.93 16.54
N ARG A 121 8.20 -15.65 16.19
CA ARG A 121 7.06 -14.78 15.92
C ARG A 121 6.52 -15.05 14.54
N LYS A 122 5.21 -15.30 14.45
CA LYS A 122 4.51 -15.42 13.16
C LYS A 122 4.62 -14.08 12.41
N ILE A 123 4.71 -14.15 11.08
CA ILE A 123 4.56 -12.97 10.24
C ILE A 123 3.09 -12.56 10.31
N ALA A 124 2.83 -11.32 10.71
CA ALA A 124 1.48 -10.78 10.72
C ALA A 124 0.98 -10.71 9.27
N HIS A 125 -0.28 -11.10 9.04
CA HIS A 125 -0.92 -11.05 7.72
C HIS A 125 -0.13 -11.79 6.62
N ALA A 126 0.51 -12.92 6.97
CA ALA A 126 1.36 -13.68 6.06
C ALA A 126 0.70 -14.05 4.73
N GLU A 127 -0.62 -14.29 4.71
CA GLU A 127 -1.35 -14.60 3.48
C GLU A 127 -1.42 -13.42 2.51
N ILE A 128 -1.59 -12.19 3.00
CA ILE A 128 -1.54 -10.98 2.15
C ILE A 128 -0.13 -10.81 1.57
N TRP A 129 0.91 -11.04 2.40
CA TRP A 129 2.28 -10.96 1.93
C TRP A 129 2.65 -12.01 0.88
N LYS A 130 2.14 -13.24 1.01
CA LYS A 130 2.31 -14.28 -0.01
C LYS A 130 1.64 -13.92 -1.32
N ALA A 131 0.42 -13.36 -1.25
CA ALA A 131 -0.29 -12.90 -2.44
C ALA A 131 0.45 -11.74 -3.14
N LEU A 132 0.92 -10.75 -2.37
CA LEU A 132 1.75 -9.66 -2.87
C LEU A 132 3.03 -10.18 -3.52
N ASP A 133 3.72 -11.12 -2.86
CA ASP A 133 4.95 -11.71 -3.40
C ASP A 133 4.73 -12.39 -4.74
N LEU A 134 3.67 -13.19 -4.86
CA LEU A 134 3.31 -13.85 -6.11
C LEU A 134 3.08 -12.83 -7.23
N LYS A 135 2.26 -11.81 -6.98
CA LYS A 135 1.88 -10.82 -7.99
C LYS A 135 3.05 -9.92 -8.39
N LEU A 136 3.80 -9.39 -7.43
CA LEU A 136 4.96 -8.53 -7.68
C LEU A 136 6.13 -9.29 -8.30
N SER A 137 6.28 -10.58 -8.03
CA SER A 137 7.29 -11.39 -8.72
C SER A 137 6.91 -11.74 -10.17
N GLN A 138 5.63 -11.61 -10.54
CA GLN A 138 5.15 -11.84 -11.91
C GLN A 138 5.13 -10.56 -12.75
N ASN A 139 5.16 -9.38 -12.14
CA ASN A 139 5.11 -8.10 -12.83
C ASN A 139 6.34 -7.25 -12.50
N ALA A 140 7.32 -7.27 -13.39
CA ALA A 140 8.58 -6.52 -13.25
C ALA A 140 8.44 -5.01 -13.55
N PHE A 141 7.29 -4.57 -14.07
CA PHE A 141 7.04 -3.18 -14.42
C PHE A 141 6.52 -2.34 -13.24
N ILE A 142 6.16 -2.97 -12.12
CA ILE A 142 5.69 -2.29 -10.92
C ILE A 142 6.89 -1.87 -10.05
N SER A 143 7.03 -0.57 -9.81
CA SER A 143 7.84 -0.04 -8.71
C SER A 143 6.94 0.42 -7.56
N ILE A 144 7.45 0.35 -6.33
CA ILE A 144 6.73 0.79 -5.14
C ILE A 144 7.61 1.76 -4.37
N GLU A 145 7.15 3.00 -4.26
CA GLU A 145 7.91 4.13 -3.76
C GLU A 145 7.21 4.81 -2.59
N TRP A 146 8.01 5.38 -1.70
CA TRP A 146 7.49 6.11 -0.56
C TRP A 146 7.08 7.52 -0.97
N CYS A 147 5.89 7.94 -0.56
CA CYS A 147 5.47 9.33 -0.60
C CYS A 147 5.22 9.84 0.83
N LYS A 148 5.33 11.16 1.02
CA LYS A 148 5.04 11.75 2.32
C LYS A 148 3.53 11.89 2.50
N GLY A 149 2.98 11.26 3.54
CA GLY A 149 1.58 11.42 3.92
C GLY A 149 1.25 12.85 4.33
N HIS A 150 0.01 13.28 4.06
CA HIS A 150 -0.57 14.57 4.47
C HIS A 150 0.29 15.81 4.14
N PHE A 151 0.95 15.81 2.98
CA PHE A 151 1.83 16.90 2.55
C PHE A 151 1.39 17.56 1.23
N GLY A 152 0.09 17.55 0.92
CA GLY A 152 -0.44 18.17 -0.30
C GLY A 152 -0.18 17.35 -1.56
N ILE A 153 -0.09 16.01 -1.44
CA ILE A 153 -0.05 15.11 -2.58
C ILE A 153 -1.48 14.69 -2.85
N ASP A 154 -2.12 15.29 -3.86
CA ASP A 154 -3.53 15.08 -4.21
C ASP A 154 -3.90 13.58 -4.30
N GLY A 155 -3.02 12.76 -4.86
CA GLY A 155 -3.22 11.32 -4.97
C GLY A 155 -3.28 10.58 -3.62
N ASN A 156 -2.43 10.96 -2.66
CA ASN A 156 -2.44 10.37 -1.31
C ASN A 156 -3.69 10.81 -0.55
N GLU A 157 -3.98 12.11 -0.54
CA GLU A 157 -5.18 12.63 0.14
C GLU A 157 -6.46 12.03 -0.42
N ARG A 158 -6.48 11.77 -1.73
CA ARG A 158 -7.57 11.05 -2.39
C ARG A 158 -7.67 9.60 -1.92
N ALA A 159 -6.54 8.88 -1.79
CA ALA A 159 -6.51 7.53 -1.26
C ALA A 159 -6.99 7.47 0.19
N ASP A 160 -6.53 8.40 1.06
CA ASP A 160 -6.93 8.50 2.46
C ASP A 160 -8.46 8.67 2.59
N GLY A 161 -9.02 9.60 1.80
CA GLY A 161 -10.46 9.84 1.77
C GLY A 161 -11.27 8.63 1.31
N LEU A 162 -10.77 7.89 0.32
CA LEU A 162 -11.39 6.66 -0.15
C LEU A 162 -11.27 5.52 0.85
N ALA A 163 -10.16 5.42 1.58
CA ALA A 163 -9.98 4.41 2.63
C ALA A 163 -10.98 4.65 3.77
N ASP A 164 -11.16 5.91 4.18
CA ASP A 164 -12.17 6.27 5.18
C ASP A 164 -13.60 6.02 4.67
N GLN A 165 -13.88 6.30 3.40
CA GLN A 165 -15.14 5.92 2.76
C GLN A 165 -15.36 4.40 2.82
N GLY A 166 -14.36 3.61 2.41
CA GLY A 166 -14.40 2.15 2.43
C GLY A 166 -14.71 1.60 3.82
N ARG A 167 -14.04 2.12 4.85
CA ARG A 167 -14.31 1.79 6.25
C ARG A 167 -15.77 2.06 6.64
N ARG A 168 -16.34 3.20 6.24
CA ARG A 168 -17.72 3.59 6.56
C ARG A 168 -18.78 2.75 5.84
N THR A 169 -18.44 2.07 4.75
CA THR A 169 -19.38 1.16 4.06
C THR A 169 -19.69 -0.11 4.85
N ILE A 170 -18.94 -0.39 5.91
CA ILE A 170 -19.18 -1.51 6.82
C ILE A 170 -20.53 -1.31 7.51
N GLN A 171 -21.54 -2.02 7.03
CA GLN A 171 -22.82 -2.09 7.71
C GLN A 171 -22.67 -2.97 8.95
N ARG A 172 -22.85 -2.38 10.13
CA ARG A 172 -22.97 -3.15 11.36
C ARG A 172 -24.37 -3.75 11.45
N PRO A 173 -24.50 -5.07 11.69
CA PRO A 173 -25.79 -5.62 12.06
C PRO A 173 -26.17 -5.08 13.45
N GLY A 174 -27.08 -4.10 13.50
CA GLY A 174 -27.77 -3.67 14.72
C GLY A 174 -27.38 -2.29 15.27
N GLY A 175 -27.83 -1.23 14.59
CA GLY A 175 -28.04 0.07 15.20
C GLY A 175 -29.53 0.40 15.22
N ARG A 176 -30.28 -0.21 16.15
CA ARG A 176 -31.64 0.29 16.48
C ARG A 176 -31.47 1.34 17.57
N THR A 177 -31.93 2.54 17.26
CA THR A 177 -32.36 3.59 18.20
C THR A 177 -33.33 3.04 19.23
#